data_AF-A0A238VMK3-F1
#
_entry.id   AF-A0A238VMK3-F1
#
_cell.length_a   1.000
_cell.length_b   1.000
_cell.length_c   1.000
_cell.angle_alpha   90.00
_cell.angle_beta   90.00
_cell.angle_gamma   90.00
#
_symmetry.space_group_name_H-M   'P 1'
#
loop_
_entity.id
_entity.type
_entity.pdbx_description
1 polymer ?
#
loop_
_entity_poly.entity_id
_entity_poly.type
_entity_poly.pdbx_seq_one_letter_code
_entity_poly.pdbx_strand_id
1 'polypeptide(L)'
;MKKIKTYSYLKKYREESGFSSQDISAVIGISGSALSKIEQGLIQPSIEVILSYHYILDVPIPSLFKQHIKESLTQNLKHAKERREYLLDQKASPFIYKRLDMIDIIINRLTTLIEDHV
;
A
#
# COMPACT_ATOMS: atom_id res chain seq x y z
N MET A 1 -5.62 -11.70 15.28
CA MET A 1 -5.67 -10.66 14.23
C MET A 1 -4.59 -9.63 14.49
N LYS A 2 -3.68 -9.42 13.53
CA LYS A 2 -2.65 -8.38 13.61
C LYS A 2 -3.38 -7.03 13.52
N LYS A 3 -3.43 -6.25 14.60
CA LYS A 3 -3.99 -4.89 14.56
C LYS A 3 -3.08 -4.05 13.65
N ILE A 4 -3.52 -3.77 12.43
CA ILE A 4 -2.83 -2.86 11.53
C ILE A 4 -3.12 -1.45 12.06
N LYS A 5 -2.14 -0.90 12.78
CA LYS A 5 -2.25 0.31 13.61
C LYS A 5 -2.03 1.59 12.79
N THR A 6 -2.56 1.66 11.57
CA THR A 6 -1.84 2.44 10.53
C THR A 6 -2.69 3.34 9.63
N TYR A 7 -4.03 3.34 9.68
CA TYR A 7 -4.81 4.34 8.93
C TYR A 7 -4.91 5.71 9.62
N SER A 8 -4.13 5.92 10.68
CA SER A 8 -4.02 7.24 11.32
C SER A 8 -3.45 8.31 10.39
N TYR A 9 -2.83 7.94 9.25
CA TYR A 9 -2.33 8.91 8.27
C TYR A 9 -3.46 9.64 7.56
N LEU A 10 -4.53 8.94 7.15
CA LEU A 10 -5.70 9.58 6.56
C LEU A 10 -6.26 10.63 7.54
N LYS A 11 -6.51 10.19 8.77
CA LYS A 11 -6.96 11.07 9.85
C LYS A 11 -6.04 12.27 10.06
N LYS A 12 -4.73 12.02 10.18
CA LYS A 12 -3.71 13.03 10.40
C LYS A 12 -3.73 14.08 9.30
N TYR A 13 -3.66 13.68 8.02
CA TYR A 13 -3.67 14.63 6.91
C TYR A 13 -4.97 15.42 6.83
N ARG A 14 -6.11 14.80 7.12
CA ARG A 14 -7.39 15.51 7.19
C ARG A 14 -7.37 16.58 8.29
N GLU A 15 -6.91 16.22 9.48
CA GLU A 15 -6.83 17.14 10.64
C GLU A 15 -5.83 18.28 10.40
N GLU A 16 -4.66 17.98 9.81
CA GLU A 16 -3.65 19.00 9.44
C GLU A 16 -4.15 19.96 8.37
N SER A 17 -5.07 19.52 7.51
CA SER A 17 -5.71 20.35 6.47
C SER A 17 -6.91 21.16 7.00
N GLY A 18 -7.35 20.94 8.24
CA GLY A 18 -8.49 21.64 8.85
C GLY A 18 -9.88 21.15 8.42
N PHE A 19 -9.98 20.08 7.62
CA PHE A 19 -11.27 19.56 7.17
C PHE A 19 -11.99 18.74 8.24
N SER A 20 -13.29 18.98 8.41
CA SER A 20 -14.10 18.17 9.31
C SER A 20 -14.33 16.77 8.75
N SER A 21 -14.45 15.78 9.63
CA SER A 21 -14.79 14.40 9.23
C SER A 21 -16.19 14.32 8.59
N GLN A 22 -17.12 15.18 9.03
CA GLN A 22 -18.47 15.24 8.47
C GLN A 22 -18.45 15.73 7.02
N ASP A 23 -17.75 16.82 6.74
CA ASP A 23 -17.65 17.36 5.38
C ASP A 23 -16.95 16.38 4.43
N ILE A 24 -15.84 15.79 4.86
CA ILE A 24 -15.13 14.79 4.05
C ILE A 24 -16.03 13.58 3.77
N SER A 25 -16.75 13.08 4.78
CA SER A 25 -17.65 11.94 4.57
C SER A 25 -18.78 12.26 3.59
N ALA A 26 -19.33 13.47 3.65
CA ALA A 26 -20.37 13.94 2.74
C ALA A 26 -19.84 14.09 1.31
N VAL A 27 -18.66 14.70 1.14
CA VAL A 27 -18.02 14.89 -0.18
C VAL A 27 -17.68 13.54 -0.83
N ILE A 28 -17.19 12.58 -0.06
CA ILE A 28 -16.88 11.23 -0.55
C ILE A 28 -18.16 10.41 -0.81
N GLY A 29 -19.28 10.78 -0.18
CA GLY A 29 -20.54 10.06 -0.30
C GLY A 29 -20.61 8.80 0.58
N ILE A 30 -19.95 8.80 1.74
CA ILE A 30 -19.99 7.70 2.72
C ILE A 30 -20.53 8.17 4.07
N SER A 31 -20.96 7.23 4.91
CA SER A 31 -21.36 7.59 6.27
C SER A 31 -20.18 8.06 7.12
N GLY A 32 -20.39 9.04 7.99
CA GLY A 32 -19.36 9.47 8.96
C GLY A 32 -18.86 8.32 9.86
N SER A 33 -19.72 7.34 10.17
CA SER A 33 -19.28 6.14 10.91
C SER A 33 -18.31 5.27 10.12
N ALA A 34 -18.54 5.13 8.80
CA ALA A 34 -17.63 4.40 7.92
C ALA A 34 -16.29 5.12 7.82
N LEU A 35 -16.30 6.45 7.61
CA LEU A 35 -15.08 7.25 7.59
C LEU A 35 -14.30 7.13 8.91
N SER A 36 -14.99 7.21 10.05
CA SER A 36 -14.36 7.08 11.37
C SER A 36 -13.69 5.72 11.57
N LYS A 37 -14.35 4.62 11.18
CA LYS A 37 -13.77 3.28 11.24
C LYS A 37 -12.57 3.12 10.32
N ILE A 38 -12.61 3.72 9.12
CA ILE A 38 -11.49 3.77 8.18
C ILE A 38 -10.30 4.52 8.79
N GLU A 39 -10.52 5.73 9.28
CA GLU A 39 -9.49 6.57 9.90
C GLU A 39 -8.87 5.98 11.17
N GLN A 40 -9.61 5.13 11.89
CA GLN A 40 -9.12 4.37 13.04
C GLN A 40 -8.42 3.05 12.65
N GLY A 41 -8.47 2.67 11.37
CA GLY A 41 -7.92 1.43 10.85
C GLY A 41 -8.68 0.17 11.26
N LEU A 42 -9.96 0.33 11.60
CA LEU A 42 -10.87 -0.78 11.87
C LEU A 42 -11.40 -1.42 10.59
N ILE A 43 -11.45 -0.64 9.51
CA ILE A 43 -11.87 -1.07 8.17
C ILE A 43 -10.86 -0.54 7.15
N GLN A 44 -10.59 -1.33 6.11
CA GLN A 44 -9.74 -0.93 5.00
C GLN A 44 -10.47 0.10 4.12
N PRO A 45 -9.86 1.25 3.77
CA PRO A 45 -10.43 2.17 2.80
C PRO A 45 -10.55 1.50 1.43
N SER A 46 -11.62 1.83 0.70
CA SER A 46 -11.74 1.49 -0.71
C SER A 46 -10.82 2.39 -1.56
N ILE A 47 -10.60 2.03 -2.82
CA ILE A 47 -9.79 2.84 -3.73
C ILE A 47 -10.38 4.24 -3.91
N GLU A 48 -11.70 4.37 -3.92
CA GLU A 48 -12.41 5.65 -4.02
C GLU A 48 -12.09 6.56 -2.83
N VAL A 49 -12.04 6.01 -1.61
CA VAL A 49 -11.66 6.78 -0.42
C VAL A 49 -10.21 7.25 -0.51
N ILE A 50 -9.30 6.37 -0.94
CA ILE A 50 -7.87 6.70 -1.08
C ILE A 50 -7.67 7.85 -2.08
N LEU A 51 -8.28 7.72 -3.26
CA LEU A 51 -8.19 8.73 -4.32
C LEU A 51 -8.85 10.05 -3.88
N SER A 52 -9.97 9.97 -3.14
CA SER A 52 -10.61 11.17 -2.61
C SER A 52 -9.70 11.92 -1.65
N TYR A 53 -8.99 11.23 -0.75
CA TYR A 53 -8.01 11.87 0.13
C TYR A 53 -6.87 12.52 -0.67
N HIS A 54 -6.40 11.85 -1.71
CA HIS A 54 -5.36 12.40 -2.59
C HIS A 54 -5.81 13.74 -3.21
N TYR A 55 -7.00 13.79 -3.80
CA TYR A 55 -7.49 14.96 -4.53
C TYR A 55 -8.03 16.07 -3.62
N ILE A 56 -8.75 15.72 -2.55
CA ILE A 56 -9.38 16.72 -1.66
C ILE A 56 -8.34 17.41 -0.78
N LEU A 57 -7.34 16.66 -0.29
CA LEU A 57 -6.33 17.19 0.63
C LEU A 57 -5.06 17.66 -0.08
N ASP A 58 -4.96 17.45 -1.40
CA ASP A 58 -3.75 17.71 -2.19
C ASP A 58 -2.50 16.98 -1.61
N VAL A 59 -2.69 15.71 -1.22
CA VAL A 59 -1.64 14.89 -0.62
C VAL A 59 -1.26 13.75 -1.56
N PRO A 60 0.02 13.56 -1.90
CA PRO A 60 0.45 12.43 -2.71
C PRO A 60 0.08 11.08 -2.06
N ILE A 61 -0.40 10.12 -2.85
CA ILE A 61 -0.76 8.77 -2.38
C ILE A 61 0.38 8.13 -1.54
N PRO A 62 1.67 8.21 -1.93
CA PRO A 62 2.74 7.62 -1.11
C PRO A 62 2.80 8.18 0.32
N SER A 63 2.47 9.46 0.48
CA SER A 63 2.44 10.13 1.78
C SER A 63 1.34 9.57 2.69
N LEU A 64 0.18 9.21 2.13
CA LEU A 64 -0.95 8.63 2.86
C LEU A 64 -0.63 7.25 3.48
N PHE A 65 0.39 6.54 2.98
CA PHE A 65 0.69 5.16 3.35
C PHE A 65 2.17 4.89 3.64
N LYS A 66 2.95 5.90 4.01
CA LYS A 66 4.42 5.82 4.11
C LYS A 66 4.96 4.56 4.83
N GLN A 67 4.38 4.20 5.98
CA GLN A 67 4.78 3.00 6.72
C GLN A 67 4.40 1.70 6.01
N HIS A 68 3.25 1.67 5.33
CA HIS A 68 2.79 0.51 4.58
C HIS A 68 3.57 0.28 3.29
N ILE A 69 4.14 1.33 2.69
CA ILE A 69 4.97 1.17 1.49
C ILE A 69 6.16 0.28 1.82
N LYS A 70 6.92 0.61 2.88
CA LYS A 70 8.08 -0.18 3.29
C LYS A 70 7.70 -1.62 3.66
N GLU A 71 6.63 -1.80 4.42
CA GLU A 71 6.12 -3.13 4.78
C GLU A 71 5.73 -3.94 3.53
N SER A 72 4.97 -3.34 2.62
CA SER A 72 4.52 -3.97 1.38
C SER A 72 5.70 -4.30 0.46
N LEU A 73 6.66 -3.40 0.29
CA LEU A 73 7.85 -3.63 -0.52
C LEU A 73 8.66 -4.81 0.04
N THR A 74 8.85 -4.84 1.36
CA THR A 74 9.59 -5.93 2.04
C THR A 74 8.89 -7.28 1.87
N GLN A 75 7.56 -7.32 2.03
CA GLN A 75 6.78 -8.55 1.82
C GLN A 75 6.83 -9.01 0.36
N ASN A 76 6.68 -8.08 -0.60
CA ASN A 76 6.75 -8.39 -2.02
C ASN A 76 8.14 -8.93 -2.40
N LEU A 77 9.22 -8.35 -1.86
CA LEU A 77 10.58 -8.82 -2.10
C LEU A 77 10.77 -10.25 -1.57
N LYS A 78 10.27 -10.52 -0.36
CA LYS A 78 10.30 -11.87 0.22
C LYS A 78 9.57 -12.87 -0.68
N HIS A 79 8.33 -12.58 -1.08
CA HIS A 79 7.56 -13.47 -1.94
C HIS A 79 8.19 -13.65 -3.32
N ALA A 80 8.83 -12.62 -3.88
CA ALA A 80 9.53 -12.72 -5.16
C ALA A 80 10.74 -13.67 -5.06
N LYS A 81 11.51 -13.61 -3.97
CA LYS A 81 12.63 -14.52 -3.70
C LYS A 81 12.16 -15.97 -3.51
N GLU A 82 11.13 -16.20 -2.70
CA GLU A 82 10.53 -17.53 -2.52
C GLU A 82 10.00 -18.10 -3.84
N ARG A 83 9.37 -17.25 -4.66
CA ARG A 83 8.89 -17.66 -5.98
C ARG A 83 10.04 -18.03 -6.91
N ARG A 84 11.14 -17.30 -6.86
CA ARG A 84 12.34 -17.58 -7.64
C ARG A 84 12.92 -18.95 -7.28
N GLU A 85 13.11 -19.22 -6.00
CA GLU A 85 13.60 -20.52 -5.48
C GLU A 85 12.70 -21.67 -5.96
N TYR A 86 11.39 -21.51 -5.83
CA TYR A 86 10.43 -22.50 -6.32
C TYR A 86 10.50 -22.75 -7.84
N LEU A 87 10.88 -21.74 -8.64
CA LEU A 87 11.05 -21.92 -10.09
C LEU A 87 12.36 -22.62 -10.43
N LEU A 88 13.42 -22.44 -9.63
CA LEU A 88 14.69 -23.14 -9.79
C LEU A 88 14.58 -24.63 -9.49
N ASP A 89 13.73 -24.99 -8.52
CA ASP A 89 13.47 -26.39 -8.14
C ASP A 89 12.64 -27.15 -9.18
N GLN A 90 12.06 -26.46 -10.17
CA GLN A 90 11.34 -27.10 -11.27
C GLN A 90 12.29 -27.58 -12.36
N LYS A 91 11.87 -28.63 -13.09
CA LYS A 91 12.62 -29.12 -14.26
C LYS A 91 12.84 -28.00 -15.27
N ALA A 92 14.10 -27.78 -15.62
CA ALA A 92 14.51 -26.74 -16.55
C ALA A 92 13.79 -26.84 -17.90
N SER A 93 13.19 -25.73 -18.34
CA SER A 93 12.66 -25.55 -19.67
C SER A 93 12.83 -24.08 -20.09
N PRO A 94 12.86 -23.77 -21.41
CA PRO A 94 12.98 -22.38 -21.89
C PRO A 94 11.94 -21.42 -21.27
N PHE A 95 10.73 -21.90 -20.99
CA PHE A 95 9.68 -21.11 -20.36
C PHE A 95 9.97 -20.80 -18.89
N ILE A 96 10.59 -21.72 -18.15
CA ILE A 96 11.00 -21.49 -16.75
C ILE A 96 12.11 -20.45 -16.67
N TYR A 97 13.09 -20.49 -17.58
CA TYR A 97 14.18 -19.48 -17.63
C TYR A 97 13.64 -18.07 -17.86
N LYS A 98 12.74 -17.88 -18.84
CA LYS A 98 12.12 -16.57 -19.08
C LYS A 98 11.37 -16.04 -17.84
N ARG A 99 10.76 -16.92 -17.05
CA ARG A 99 10.07 -16.53 -15.82
C ARG A 99 11.06 -16.16 -14.72
N LEU A 100 12.18 -16.86 -14.60
CA LEU A 100 13.25 -16.51 -13.67
C LEU A 100 13.80 -15.11 -13.98
N ASP A 101 14.10 -14.82 -15.25
CA ASP A 101 14.56 -13.48 -15.66
C ASP A 101 13.57 -12.38 -15.26
N MET A 102 12.27 -12.67 -15.39
CA MET A 102 11.22 -11.72 -15.03
C MET A 102 11.10 -11.51 -13.52
N ILE A 103 11.26 -12.57 -12.74
CA ILE A 103 11.29 -12.48 -11.29
C ILE A 103 12.56 -11.74 -10.82
N ASP A 104 13.70 -11.94 -11.48
CA ASP A 104 14.95 -11.23 -11.18
C ASP A 104 14.83 -9.72 -11.42
N ILE A 105 14.16 -9.32 -12.51
CA ILE A 105 13.81 -7.91 -12.75
C ILE A 105 12.93 -7.34 -11.63
N ILE A 106 11.95 -8.11 -11.13
CA ILE A 106 11.08 -7.68 -10.02
C ILE A 106 11.89 -7.53 -8.73
N ILE A 107 12.75 -8.50 -8.40
CA ILE A 107 13.62 -8.48 -7.23
C ILE A 107 14.52 -7.24 -7.24
N ASN A 108 15.15 -6.96 -8.39
CA ASN A 108 16.02 -5.77 -8.52
C ASN A 108 15.24 -4.48 -8.29
N ARG A 109 14.08 -4.31 -8.93
CA ARG A 109 13.23 -3.11 -8.75
C ARG A 109 12.81 -2.92 -7.28
N LEU A 110 12.38 -3.99 -6.63
CA LEU A 110 11.96 -3.92 -5.22
C LEU A 110 13.14 -3.62 -4.29
N THR A 111 14.33 -4.14 -4.60
CA THR A 111 15.55 -3.89 -3.81
C THR A 111 15.95 -2.42 -3.89
N THR A 112 16.01 -1.84 -5.10
CA THR A 112 16.27 -0.41 -5.30
C THR A 112 15.26 0.47 -4.57
N LEU A 113 13.96 0.19 -4.69
CA LEU A 113 12.92 0.96 -4.00
C LEU A 113 13.02 0.87 -2.46
N ILE A 114 13.51 -0.24 -1.91
CA ILE A 114 13.72 -0.37 -0.46
C ILE A 114 14.92 0.48 -0.02
N GLU A 115 16.01 0.47 -0.79
CA GLU A 115 17.22 1.27 -0.53
C GLU A 115 16.91 2.77 -0.56
N ASP A 116 16.09 3.23 -1.52
CA ASP A 116 15.65 4.64 -1.62
C ASP A 116 14.70 5.09 -0.47
N HIS A 117 14.20 4.15 0.34
CA HIS A 117 13.25 4.39 1.42
C HIS A 117 13.77 3.97 2.81
N VAL A 118 15.08 3.70 2.95
CA VAL A 118 15.78 3.41 4.21
C VAL A 118 16.62 4.60 4.66
#